data_AF-A0A9P4HJI4-F1
#
_entry.id   AF-A0A9P4HJI4-F1
#
_cell.length_a   1.000
_cell.length_b   1.000
_cell.length_c   1.000
_cell.angle_alpha   90.00
_cell.angle_beta   90.00
_cell.angle_gamma   90.00
#
_symmetry.space_group_name_H-M   'P 1'
#
loop_
_entity.id
_entity.type
_entity.pdbx_description
1 polymer ?
#
loop_
_entity_poly.entity_id
_entity_poly.type
_entity_poly.pdbx_seq_one_letter_code
_entity_poly.pdbx_strand_id
1 'polypeptide(L)'
;METITADNKTPSALLRLPGEIRNRIYEYAFCVEHIDGQWCTSSSGVPSFSLCATIGDNMTSISAVLEPLQTCRQFYHEAALLPFVVNDFQVNGAHMEYMISALPLRVRRVIETLRLEDDGICEQGYHRRGEPRLRKRMHDPETIRLVWWKELPALKRVEMVAPFVDEPRSLAREMDYDGLRESKLLRRRTFGFWRGWLGLVQLSCPAKHRQQLSLKTTLTDSSCGYSIIAMTHDSTASLLSDLTSIALRNEQMSPLLHLPSELRNAIFEYTLTAGCITVDVGTKFYTAATRHVRFQVEYDLWVDQLCTGRFTALLCPTQVCRQLRLEYRPLVYALNTFIVKLVDLEDFVEVLPYHAKGMVSTIKIPIIEHNYMGAGSWEVANFAALRHLQSLEKVVIERTSPIGCICGVCCEKDKIQAARLIKHHAGVDLDVQIVTKGEQTKQCEGSRL
;
A
#
# COMPACT_ATOMS: atom_id res chain seq x y z
N MET A 1 -0.64 38.99 -5.61
CA MET A 1 -0.13 37.60 -5.51
C MET A 1 0.39 37.12 -6.85
N GLU A 2 -0.31 37.45 -7.95
CA GLU A 2 0.09 37.11 -9.33
C GLU A 2 1.52 37.55 -9.72
N THR A 3 1.98 38.72 -9.30
CA THR A 3 3.35 39.20 -9.55
C THR A 3 4.41 38.33 -8.86
N ILE A 4 4.20 37.99 -7.58
CA ILE A 4 5.09 37.09 -6.82
C ILE A 4 5.10 35.69 -7.43
N THR A 5 3.95 35.21 -7.92
CA THR A 5 3.84 33.93 -8.62
C THR A 5 4.60 33.94 -9.95
N ALA A 6 4.58 35.06 -10.69
CA ALA A 6 5.35 35.19 -11.93
C ALA A 6 6.86 35.20 -11.66
N ASP A 7 7.30 35.94 -10.65
CA ASP A 7 8.72 36.04 -10.30
C ASP A 7 9.28 34.70 -9.80
N ASN A 8 8.54 33.99 -8.94
CA ASN A 8 8.94 32.70 -8.37
C ASN A 8 8.98 31.55 -9.41
N LYS A 9 8.24 31.66 -10.51
CA LYS A 9 8.31 30.71 -11.62
C LYS A 9 9.67 30.73 -12.32
N THR A 10 10.35 31.87 -12.34
CA THR A 10 11.61 31.98 -13.08
C THR A 10 12.73 31.15 -12.46
N PRO A 11 12.99 31.13 -11.14
CA PRO A 11 14.05 30.29 -10.57
C PRO A 11 13.59 28.87 -10.22
N SER A 12 12.30 28.62 -9.96
CA SER A 12 11.85 27.32 -9.44
C SER A 12 11.35 26.38 -10.54
N ALA A 13 12.08 25.30 -10.79
CA ALA A 13 11.66 24.25 -11.71
C ALA A 13 10.28 23.67 -11.35
N LEU A 14 10.00 23.51 -10.05
CA LEU A 14 8.72 23.01 -9.56
C LEU A 14 7.56 23.97 -9.87
N LEU A 15 7.75 25.28 -9.67
CA LEU A 15 6.68 26.27 -9.90
C LEU A 15 6.40 26.54 -11.37
N ARG A 16 7.33 26.17 -12.28
CA ARG A 16 7.11 26.20 -13.74
C ARG A 16 6.18 25.10 -14.23
N LEU A 17 6.03 24.01 -13.48
CA LEU A 17 5.13 22.92 -13.86
C LEU A 17 3.68 23.41 -13.89
N PRO A 18 2.80 22.85 -14.72
CA PRO A 18 1.35 23.08 -14.62
C PRO A 18 0.82 22.74 -13.22
N GLY A 19 -0.24 23.42 -12.78
CA GLY A 19 -0.79 23.27 -11.43
C GLY A 19 -1.22 21.83 -11.13
N GLU A 20 -1.71 21.11 -12.14
CA GLU A 20 -2.11 19.70 -12.05
C GLU A 20 -0.93 18.79 -11.71
N ILE A 21 0.23 19.02 -12.35
CA ILE A 21 1.44 18.23 -12.10
C ILE A 21 1.99 18.56 -10.72
N ARG A 22 1.98 19.84 -10.32
CA ARG A 22 2.38 20.23 -8.97
C ARG A 22 1.51 19.56 -7.92
N ASN A 23 0.19 19.57 -8.10
CA ASN A 23 -0.74 18.89 -7.19
C ASN A 23 -0.42 17.40 -7.07
N ARG A 24 -0.10 16.69 -8.15
CA ARG A 24 0.33 15.28 -8.08
C ARG A 24 1.64 15.08 -7.32
N ILE A 25 2.62 15.97 -7.52
CA ILE A 25 3.87 15.94 -6.77
C ILE A 25 3.61 16.19 -5.28
N TYR A 26 2.72 17.13 -4.96
CA TYR A 26 2.34 17.43 -3.58
C TYR A 26 1.57 16.27 -2.94
N GLU A 27 0.61 15.66 -3.65
CA GLU A 27 -0.06 14.45 -3.21
C GLU A 27 0.95 13.37 -2.87
N TYR A 28 1.95 13.13 -3.73
CA TYR A 28 2.99 12.15 -3.46
C TYR A 28 3.86 12.54 -2.25
N ALA A 29 4.32 13.79 -2.18
CA ALA A 29 5.20 14.28 -1.13
C ALA A 29 4.52 14.31 0.26
N PHE A 30 3.21 14.50 0.30
CA PHE A 30 2.43 14.55 1.55
C PHE A 30 1.63 13.27 1.83
N CYS A 31 1.69 12.26 0.95
CA CYS A 31 1.10 10.96 1.23
C CYS A 31 1.95 10.23 2.26
N VAL A 32 1.41 10.10 3.45
CA VAL A 32 1.92 9.26 4.54
C VAL A 32 1.02 8.05 4.70
N GLU A 33 1.36 7.10 5.56
CA GLU A 33 0.54 5.90 5.73
C GLU A 33 -0.79 6.23 6.40
N HIS A 34 -0.71 6.99 7.49
CA HIS A 34 -1.85 7.54 8.22
C HIS A 34 -1.38 8.69 9.12
N ILE A 35 -2.35 9.53 9.53
CA ILE A 35 -2.14 10.59 10.51
C ILE A 35 -2.80 10.17 11.82
N ASP A 36 -1.99 9.98 12.85
CA ASP A 36 -2.42 9.55 14.17
C ASP A 36 -2.73 10.73 15.09
N GLY A 37 -3.86 10.63 15.78
CA GLY A 37 -4.20 11.48 16.90
C GLY A 37 -3.69 10.90 18.22
N GLN A 38 -2.59 11.44 18.76
CA GLN A 38 -1.98 10.93 19.98
C GLN A 38 -2.14 11.87 21.17
N TRP A 39 -2.36 11.24 22.32
CA TRP A 39 -2.32 11.90 23.61
C TRP A 39 -0.91 11.83 24.17
N CYS A 40 -0.21 12.94 24.16
CA CYS A 40 1.13 13.03 24.73
C CYS A 40 1.07 13.74 26.07
N THR A 41 1.76 13.19 27.08
CA THR A 41 1.97 13.90 28.33
C THR A 41 3.30 14.64 28.20
N SER A 42 3.26 15.97 28.12
CA SER A 42 4.48 16.77 28.04
C SER A 42 5.31 16.62 29.34
N SER A 43 6.58 17.02 29.31
CA SER A 43 7.45 17.00 30.50
C SER A 43 6.92 17.85 31.66
N SER A 44 6.02 18.81 31.38
CA SER A 44 5.33 19.61 32.40
C SER A 44 4.15 18.89 33.05
N GLY A 45 3.86 17.64 32.65
CA GLY A 45 2.71 16.87 33.11
C GLY A 45 1.38 17.35 32.53
N VAL A 46 1.39 18.39 31.67
CA VAL A 46 0.19 18.87 31.00
C VAL A 46 -0.12 17.95 29.84
N PRO A 47 -1.30 17.30 29.81
CA PRO A 47 -1.70 16.51 28.67
C PRO A 47 -1.91 17.40 27.45
N SER A 48 -1.38 16.96 26.32
CA SER A 48 -1.46 17.66 25.04
C SER A 48 -1.83 16.68 23.94
N PHE A 49 -2.81 17.04 23.12
CA PHE A 49 -3.11 16.31 21.90
C PHE A 49 -2.12 16.73 20.82
N SER A 50 -1.45 15.77 20.20
CA SER A 50 -0.55 15.98 19.06
C SER A 50 -0.99 15.13 17.88
N LEU A 51 -0.81 15.67 16.68
CA LEU A 51 -0.94 14.91 15.44
C LEU A 51 0.44 14.40 15.02
N CYS A 52 0.51 13.11 14.75
CA CYS A 52 1.69 12.46 14.24
C CYS A 52 1.40 11.88 12.87
N ALA A 53 2.40 11.82 12.00
CA ALA A 53 2.33 11.18 10.72
C ALA A 53 3.24 9.96 10.74
N THR A 54 2.69 8.81 10.33
CA THR A 54 3.42 7.55 10.28
C THR A 54 4.00 7.38 8.87
N ILE A 55 5.34 7.36 8.79
CA ILE A 55 6.11 7.22 7.55
C ILE A 55 7.05 6.02 7.74
N GLY A 56 6.61 4.85 7.26
CA GLY A 56 7.22 3.58 7.67
C GLY A 56 7.10 3.43 9.18
N ASP A 57 8.20 3.08 9.85
CA ASP A 57 8.23 2.86 11.30
C ASP A 57 8.40 4.14 12.11
N ASN A 58 8.73 5.21 11.41
CA ASN A 58 9.00 6.48 12.03
C ASN A 58 7.70 7.25 12.15
N MET A 59 7.26 7.34 13.39
CA MET A 59 6.27 8.32 13.76
C MET A 59 6.95 9.69 13.86
N THR A 60 6.53 10.60 13.00
CA THR A 60 7.03 11.98 12.95
C THR A 60 5.94 12.95 13.36
N SER A 61 6.31 14.10 13.92
CA SER A 61 5.31 15.15 14.18
C SER A 61 4.71 15.62 12.85
N ILE A 62 3.39 15.87 12.80
CA ILE A 62 2.76 16.45 11.62
C ILE A 62 3.44 17.78 11.22
N SER A 63 4.01 18.50 12.17
CA SER A 63 4.75 19.75 11.94
C SER A 63 5.94 19.55 11.00
N ALA A 64 6.65 18.42 11.10
CA ALA A 64 7.75 18.08 10.22
C ALA A 64 7.25 17.80 8.79
N VAL A 65 6.11 17.12 8.65
CA VAL A 65 5.46 16.90 7.35
C VAL A 65 4.99 18.22 6.73
N LEU A 66 4.58 19.20 7.55
CA LEU A 66 4.12 20.51 7.08
C LEU A 66 5.25 21.53 6.89
N GLU A 67 6.48 21.23 7.32
CA GLU A 67 7.63 22.13 7.22
C GLU A 67 7.92 22.59 5.77
N PRO A 68 7.85 21.72 4.74
CA PRO A 68 8.03 22.14 3.35
C PRO A 68 7.04 23.24 2.92
N LEU A 69 5.82 23.26 3.47
CA LEU A 69 4.83 24.29 3.16
C LEU A 69 5.22 25.68 3.66
N GLN A 70 6.14 25.76 4.62
CA GLN A 70 6.61 27.04 5.17
C GLN A 70 7.65 27.72 4.27
N THR A 71 8.24 26.98 3.33
CA THR A 71 9.32 27.47 2.46
C THR A 71 8.86 28.52 1.45
N CYS A 72 7.61 28.41 0.96
CA CYS A 72 7.07 29.31 -0.06
C CYS A 72 5.57 29.52 0.12
N ARG A 73 5.12 30.79 0.09
CA ARG A 73 3.70 31.15 0.18
C ARG A 73 2.84 30.51 -0.91
N GLN A 74 3.37 30.40 -2.14
CA GLN A 74 2.64 29.75 -3.22
C GLN A 74 2.46 28.25 -2.93
N PHE A 75 3.50 27.58 -2.45
CA PHE A 75 3.41 26.17 -2.07
C PHE A 75 2.40 25.96 -0.94
N TYR A 76 2.44 26.81 0.09
CA TYR A 76 1.43 26.82 1.15
C TYR A 76 0.01 26.95 0.59
N HIS A 77 -0.23 27.92 -0.30
CA HIS A 77 -1.57 28.15 -0.85
C HIS A 77 -2.10 26.98 -1.67
N GLU A 78 -1.23 26.29 -2.40
CA GLU A 78 -1.62 25.17 -3.25
C GLU A 78 -1.77 23.85 -2.47
N ALA A 79 -0.96 23.63 -1.43
CA ALA A 79 -0.82 22.32 -0.80
C ALA A 79 -1.17 22.24 0.68
N ALA A 80 -1.49 23.34 1.36
CA ALA A 80 -1.70 23.33 2.83
C ALA A 80 -2.80 22.37 3.33
N LEU A 81 -3.76 22.02 2.47
CA LEU A 81 -4.83 21.09 2.82
C LEU A 81 -4.58 19.66 2.34
N LEU A 82 -3.61 19.45 1.43
CA LEU A 82 -3.34 18.14 0.83
C LEU A 82 -3.01 17.05 1.86
N PRO A 83 -2.13 17.28 2.87
CA PRO A 83 -1.85 16.26 3.89
C PRO A 83 -3.11 15.74 4.60
N PHE A 84 -4.18 16.53 4.66
CA PHE A 84 -5.41 16.15 5.34
C PHE A 84 -6.49 15.60 4.40
N VAL A 85 -6.32 15.79 3.08
CA VAL A 85 -7.20 15.24 2.05
C VAL A 85 -6.75 13.83 1.67
N VAL A 86 -5.43 13.63 1.48
CA VAL A 86 -4.88 12.43 0.85
C VAL A 86 -4.63 11.29 1.84
N ASN A 87 -4.54 11.59 3.14
CA ASN A 87 -4.19 10.62 4.17
C ASN A 87 -5.40 10.15 4.95
N ASP A 88 -5.32 8.90 5.41
CA ASP A 88 -6.29 8.35 6.33
C ASP A 88 -5.95 8.83 7.76
N PHE A 89 -6.94 9.29 8.52
CA PHE A 89 -6.74 9.67 9.92
C PHE A 89 -7.02 8.50 10.82
N GLN A 90 -6.12 8.19 11.74
CA GLN A 90 -6.28 7.11 12.70
C GLN A 90 -6.35 7.69 14.10
N VAL A 91 -7.40 7.31 14.83
CA VAL A 91 -7.63 7.86 16.16
C VAL A 91 -8.42 6.86 16.99
N ASN A 92 -7.98 6.70 18.22
CA ASN A 92 -8.75 6.04 19.25
C ASN A 92 -10.10 6.75 19.44
N GLY A 93 -11.19 5.98 19.50
CA GLY A 93 -12.53 6.53 19.75
C GLY A 93 -12.63 7.44 20.99
N ALA A 94 -11.85 7.17 22.03
CA ALA A 94 -11.77 8.01 23.24
C ALA A 94 -11.07 9.36 23.00
N HIS A 95 -10.20 9.45 21.99
CA HIS A 95 -9.41 10.65 21.67
C HIS A 95 -10.02 11.51 20.54
N MET A 96 -11.09 11.04 19.91
CA MET A 96 -11.71 11.69 18.75
C MET A 96 -12.14 13.15 19.02
N GLU A 97 -12.77 13.40 20.17
CA GLU A 97 -13.23 14.76 20.54
C GLU A 97 -12.04 15.73 20.63
N TYR A 98 -10.93 15.28 21.21
CA TYR A 98 -9.71 16.06 21.31
C TYR A 98 -9.09 16.33 19.94
N MET A 99 -9.04 15.32 19.07
CA MET A 99 -8.57 15.49 17.69
C MET A 99 -9.38 16.54 16.95
N ILE A 100 -10.72 16.43 16.96
CA ILE A 100 -11.60 17.40 16.31
C ILE A 100 -11.32 18.79 16.90
N SER A 101 -11.27 18.92 18.22
CA SER A 101 -11.05 20.21 18.89
C SER A 101 -9.71 20.87 18.53
N ALA A 102 -8.64 20.07 18.36
CA ALA A 102 -7.30 20.53 18.01
C ALA A 102 -7.18 20.96 16.53
N LEU A 103 -8.02 20.42 15.65
CA LEU A 103 -7.98 20.71 14.22
C LEU A 103 -8.64 22.06 13.88
N PRO A 104 -8.00 22.93 13.07
CA PRO A 104 -8.65 24.12 12.52
C PRO A 104 -9.87 23.76 11.66
N LEU A 105 -10.90 24.61 11.66
CA LEU A 105 -12.14 24.37 10.90
C LEU A 105 -11.91 24.11 9.41
N ARG A 106 -10.91 24.75 8.80
CA ARG A 106 -10.54 24.54 7.39
C ARG A 106 -10.04 23.11 7.14
N VAL A 107 -9.30 22.54 8.08
CA VAL A 107 -8.79 21.18 7.99
C VAL A 107 -9.92 20.16 8.20
N ARG A 108 -10.79 20.38 9.19
CA ARG A 108 -11.96 19.51 9.44
C ARG A 108 -12.85 19.32 8.21
N ARG A 109 -12.96 20.36 7.37
CA ARG A 109 -13.77 20.37 6.15
C ARG A 109 -13.19 19.55 4.99
N VAL A 110 -11.96 19.06 5.08
CA VAL A 110 -11.32 18.33 3.99
C VAL A 110 -10.96 16.89 4.34
N ILE A 111 -11.14 16.47 5.60
CA ILE A 111 -10.89 15.09 6.02
C ILE A 111 -11.94 14.17 5.40
N GLU A 112 -11.50 13.24 4.56
CA GLU A 112 -12.39 12.33 3.84
C GLU A 112 -12.47 10.92 4.44
N THR A 113 -11.39 10.45 5.08
CA THR A 113 -11.31 9.11 5.68
C THR A 113 -10.89 9.18 7.15
N LEU A 114 -11.60 8.43 7.98
CA LEU A 114 -11.30 8.22 9.39
C LEU A 114 -11.23 6.72 9.69
N ARG A 115 -10.20 6.31 10.42
CA ARG A 115 -9.97 4.99 10.99
C ARG A 115 -10.09 5.09 12.50
N LEU A 116 -11.06 4.38 13.05
CA LEU A 116 -11.30 4.36 14.49
C LEU A 116 -10.70 3.08 15.06
N GLU A 117 -9.73 3.24 15.95
CA GLU A 117 -9.21 2.12 16.73
C GLU A 117 -10.14 1.85 17.89
N ASP A 118 -10.56 0.59 18.02
CA ASP A 118 -11.18 0.09 19.24
C ASP A 118 -10.05 -0.30 20.19
N ASP A 119 -9.73 0.59 21.12
CA ASP A 119 -8.69 0.33 22.10
C ASP A 119 -8.92 -0.95 22.91
N GLY A 120 -10.16 -1.48 23.00
CA GLY A 120 -10.48 -2.62 23.86
C GLY A 120 -10.25 -2.35 25.36
N ILE A 121 -9.65 -1.21 25.73
CA ILE A 121 -9.18 -0.88 27.08
C ILE A 121 -10.31 -0.37 27.98
N CYS A 122 -11.51 -0.08 27.44
CA CYS A 122 -12.63 0.34 28.29
C CYS A 122 -13.17 -0.74 29.25
N GLU A 123 -12.73 -2.00 29.19
CA GLU A 123 -13.10 -3.00 30.19
C GLU A 123 -12.03 -3.28 31.27
N GLN A 124 -10.77 -2.84 31.10
CA GLN A 124 -9.70 -3.16 32.06
C GLN A 124 -9.26 -1.99 32.97
N GLY A 125 -9.90 -0.83 32.87
CA GLY A 125 -9.60 0.33 33.70
C GLY A 125 -10.26 0.33 35.09
N TYR A 126 -9.46 0.03 36.11
CA TYR A 126 -9.48 0.68 37.43
C TYR A 126 -10.79 0.66 38.23
N HIS A 127 -11.02 -0.44 38.95
CA HIS A 127 -11.79 -0.41 40.20
C HIS A 127 -11.05 0.41 41.28
N ARG A 128 -11.04 1.75 41.18
CA ARG A 128 -10.97 2.56 42.40
C ARG A 128 -12.30 2.36 43.14
N ARG A 129 -12.28 1.55 44.21
CA ARG A 129 -13.43 1.36 45.10
C ARG A 129 -13.90 2.73 45.58
N GLY A 130 -15.09 3.16 45.17
CA GLY A 130 -15.81 4.25 45.85
C GLY A 130 -16.46 5.31 44.97
N GLU A 131 -16.13 5.45 43.69
CA GLU A 131 -16.78 6.48 42.87
C GLU A 131 -18.05 5.99 42.18
N PRO A 132 -19.14 6.79 42.21
CA PRO A 132 -20.41 6.43 41.60
C PRO A 132 -20.24 6.24 40.09
N ARG A 133 -20.82 5.14 39.59
CA ARG A 133 -20.83 4.72 38.18
C ARG A 133 -21.45 5.80 37.28
N LEU A 134 -20.68 6.80 36.89
CA LEU A 134 -20.96 7.56 35.68
C LEU A 134 -20.60 6.67 34.49
N ARG A 135 -21.49 5.69 34.20
CA ARG A 135 -21.59 5.08 32.87
C ARG A 135 -22.02 6.16 31.89
N LYS A 136 -21.14 7.11 31.56
CA LYS A 136 -21.31 7.91 30.36
C LYS A 136 -21.22 6.92 29.22
N ARG A 137 -22.39 6.61 28.64
CA ARG A 137 -22.53 5.85 27.40
C ARG A 137 -21.94 6.68 26.26
N MET A 138 -20.62 6.82 26.24
CA MET A 138 -19.89 7.38 25.10
C MET A 138 -19.70 6.32 23.99
N HIS A 139 -20.30 5.14 24.16
CA HIS A 139 -20.27 4.03 23.20
C HIS A 139 -21.60 3.83 22.46
N ASP A 140 -22.57 4.74 22.58
CA ASP A 140 -23.71 4.68 21.67
C ASP A 140 -23.21 5.12 20.27
N PRO A 141 -23.11 4.20 19.30
CA PRO A 141 -22.57 4.51 17.98
C PRO A 141 -23.41 5.57 17.26
N GLU A 142 -24.69 5.74 17.62
CA GLU A 142 -25.54 6.79 17.07
C GLU A 142 -25.15 8.18 17.58
N THR A 143 -24.81 8.31 18.86
CA THR A 143 -24.33 9.57 19.45
C THR A 143 -22.98 9.98 18.84
N ILE A 144 -22.08 9.01 18.70
CA ILE A 144 -20.80 9.15 18.01
C ILE A 144 -21.03 9.63 16.55
N ARG A 145 -21.93 8.98 15.82
CA ARG A 145 -22.25 9.31 14.42
C ARG A 145 -22.82 10.72 14.27
N LEU A 146 -23.80 11.10 15.08
CA LEU A 146 -24.54 12.35 14.90
C LEU A 146 -23.71 13.60 15.22
N VAL A 147 -22.76 13.49 16.15
CA VAL A 147 -21.90 14.62 16.53
C VAL A 147 -20.77 14.78 15.52
N TRP A 148 -20.09 13.69 15.13
CA TRP A 148 -18.87 13.81 14.32
C TRP A 148 -19.14 14.13 12.84
N TRP A 149 -20.24 13.62 12.26
CA TRP A 149 -20.57 13.98 10.87
C TRP A 149 -20.89 15.46 10.68
N LYS A 150 -21.34 16.15 11.74
CA LYS A 150 -21.53 17.60 11.68
C LYS A 150 -20.20 18.35 11.70
N GLU A 151 -19.22 17.82 12.42
CA GLU A 151 -17.90 18.43 12.57
C GLU A 151 -16.95 18.13 11.41
N LEU A 152 -17.13 16.98 10.73
CA LEU A 152 -16.33 16.55 9.56
C LEU A 152 -17.22 16.42 8.32
N PRO A 153 -17.60 17.54 7.68
CA PRO A 153 -18.60 17.53 6.61
C PRO A 153 -18.14 16.86 5.31
N ALA A 154 -16.83 16.67 5.11
CA ALA A 154 -16.28 15.95 3.96
C ALA A 154 -16.03 14.46 4.21
N LEU A 155 -16.37 13.94 5.40
CA LEU A 155 -16.10 12.57 5.78
C LEU A 155 -16.93 11.60 4.93
N LYS A 156 -16.27 10.90 4.00
CA LYS A 156 -16.87 9.92 3.09
C LYS A 156 -16.79 8.50 3.64
N ARG A 157 -15.76 8.22 4.45
CA ARG A 157 -15.40 6.86 4.86
C ARG A 157 -15.00 6.81 6.33
N VAL A 158 -15.61 5.88 7.06
CA VAL A 158 -15.23 5.53 8.44
C VAL A 158 -14.96 4.04 8.48
N GLU A 159 -13.71 3.68 8.78
CA GLU A 159 -13.26 2.31 8.95
C GLU A 159 -13.04 2.05 10.45
N MET A 160 -13.51 0.92 10.95
CA MET A 160 -13.23 0.50 12.32
C MET A 160 -12.07 -0.50 12.26
N VAL A 161 -10.97 -0.18 12.91
CA VAL A 161 -9.78 -1.04 12.98
C VAL A 161 -9.87 -1.80 14.30
N ALA A 162 -10.00 -3.12 14.21
CA ALA A 162 -9.87 -3.96 15.39
C ALA A 162 -8.42 -3.87 15.87
N PRO A 163 -8.17 -3.77 17.19
CA PRO A 163 -6.83 -3.67 17.72
C PRO A 163 -6.05 -4.88 17.21
N PHE A 164 -4.86 -4.61 16.66
CA PHE A 164 -3.96 -5.68 16.23
C PHE A 164 -3.54 -6.40 17.50
N VAL A 165 -4.27 -7.46 17.84
CA VAL A 165 -3.81 -8.41 18.85
C VAL A 165 -2.67 -9.12 18.16
N ASP A 166 -1.44 -8.62 18.36
CA ASP A 166 -0.24 -9.40 18.14
C ASP A 166 -0.54 -10.82 18.62
N GLU A 167 -0.28 -11.81 17.77
CA GLU A 167 -0.65 -13.21 17.99
C GLU A 167 -0.53 -13.58 19.48
N PRO A 168 -1.46 -14.37 20.05
CA PRO A 168 -1.54 -14.67 21.48
C PRO A 168 -0.40 -15.59 21.96
N ARG A 169 0.86 -15.27 21.64
CA ARG A 169 2.06 -16.01 22.04
C ARG A 169 2.54 -15.62 23.43
N SER A 170 2.23 -14.40 23.90
CA SER A 170 2.56 -13.96 25.27
C SER A 170 1.46 -14.33 26.28
N LEU A 171 0.18 -14.19 25.94
CA LEU A 171 -0.94 -14.51 26.84
C LEU A 171 -1.24 -16.02 26.98
N ALA A 172 -0.90 -16.85 26.00
CA ALA A 172 -1.13 -18.29 26.10
C ALA A 172 -0.22 -19.01 27.11
N ARG A 173 0.83 -18.34 27.62
CA ARG A 173 1.72 -18.93 28.65
C ARG A 173 1.25 -18.72 30.08
N GLU A 174 0.27 -17.85 30.34
CA GLU A 174 -0.22 -17.54 31.69
C GLU A 174 -1.72 -17.76 31.90
N MET A 175 -2.50 -18.08 30.85
CA MET A 175 -3.95 -18.24 30.99
C MET A 175 -4.36 -19.70 31.23
N ASP A 176 -4.83 -19.98 32.45
CA ASP A 176 -5.59 -21.20 32.77
C ASP A 176 -6.87 -21.33 31.91
N TYR A 177 -7.41 -22.54 31.86
CA TYR A 177 -8.55 -22.96 31.00
C TYR A 177 -9.78 -22.03 31.07
N ASP A 178 -9.99 -21.34 32.20
CA ASP A 178 -11.08 -20.38 32.38
C ASP A 178 -10.88 -19.06 31.59
N GLY A 179 -9.65 -18.60 31.42
CA GLY A 179 -9.34 -17.41 30.62
C GLY A 179 -9.64 -17.59 29.13
N LEU A 180 -9.50 -18.81 28.61
CA LEU A 180 -9.86 -19.15 27.23
C LEU A 180 -11.38 -19.09 26.97
N ARG A 181 -12.19 -19.28 28.02
CA ARG A 181 -13.66 -19.21 27.94
C ARG A 181 -14.14 -17.75 27.91
N GLU A 182 -13.51 -16.87 28.69
CA GLU A 182 -13.80 -15.44 28.68
C GLU A 182 -13.38 -14.77 27.37
N SER A 183 -12.23 -15.13 26.78
CA SER A 183 -11.83 -14.58 25.48
C SER A 183 -12.78 -14.96 24.33
N LYS A 184 -13.32 -16.19 24.36
CA LYS A 184 -14.36 -16.64 23.42
C LYS A 184 -15.68 -15.91 23.61
N LEU A 185 -16.04 -15.55 24.85
CA LEU A 185 -17.22 -14.74 25.16
C LEU A 185 -17.04 -13.28 24.72
N LEU A 186 -15.86 -12.70 24.93
CA LEU A 186 -15.51 -11.36 24.41
C LEU A 186 -15.60 -11.31 22.89
N ARG A 187 -15.05 -12.30 22.18
CA ARG A 187 -15.14 -12.39 20.71
C ARG A 187 -16.59 -12.50 20.22
N ARG A 188 -17.47 -13.22 20.93
CA ARG A 188 -18.90 -13.29 20.58
C ARG A 188 -19.64 -11.99 20.84
N ARG A 189 -19.27 -11.24 21.89
CA ARG A 189 -19.86 -9.93 22.21
C ARG A 189 -19.43 -8.84 21.23
N THR A 190 -18.14 -8.78 20.88
CA THR A 190 -17.66 -7.86 19.85
C THR A 190 -18.32 -8.20 18.51
N PHE A 191 -18.41 -9.48 18.09
CA PHE A 191 -19.12 -9.85 16.87
C PHE A 191 -20.62 -9.49 16.86
N GLY A 192 -21.30 -9.55 18.00
CA GLY A 192 -22.69 -9.09 18.15
C GLY A 192 -22.84 -7.58 17.93
N PHE A 193 -21.90 -6.80 18.47
CA PHE A 193 -21.79 -5.36 18.23
C PHE A 193 -21.57 -5.03 16.74
N TRP A 194 -20.69 -5.77 16.06
CA TRP A 194 -20.42 -5.59 14.62
C TRP A 194 -21.64 -5.88 13.72
N ARG A 195 -22.43 -6.93 14.03
CA ARG A 195 -23.64 -7.26 13.28
C ARG A 195 -24.75 -6.21 13.43
N GLY A 196 -24.92 -5.65 14.63
CA GLY A 196 -25.87 -4.56 14.85
C GLY A 196 -25.50 -3.29 14.07
N TRP A 197 -24.21 -2.99 13.98
CA TRP A 197 -23.69 -1.79 13.30
C TRP A 197 -23.84 -1.85 11.78
N LEU A 198 -23.51 -2.98 11.14
CA LEU A 198 -23.64 -3.16 9.68
C LEU A 198 -25.10 -3.13 9.20
N GLY A 199 -26.03 -3.67 9.99
CA GLY A 199 -27.47 -3.62 9.67
C GLY A 199 -28.06 -2.20 9.66
N LEU A 200 -27.49 -1.27 10.43
CA LEU A 200 -27.95 0.11 10.55
C LEU A 200 -27.37 1.05 9.48
N VAL A 201 -26.22 0.74 8.88
CA VAL A 201 -25.63 1.53 7.75
C VAL A 201 -26.56 1.52 6.53
N GLN A 202 -27.33 0.44 6.34
CA GLN A 202 -28.20 0.28 5.17
C GLN A 202 -29.55 1.01 5.29
N LEU A 203 -29.95 1.45 6.49
CA LEU A 203 -31.32 1.93 6.77
C LEU A 203 -31.44 3.45 6.96
N SER A 204 -30.35 4.18 7.19
CA SER A 204 -30.42 5.58 7.67
C SER A 204 -29.69 6.59 6.78
N CYS A 205 -30.02 6.63 5.49
CA CYS A 205 -29.58 7.70 4.58
C CYS A 205 -30.74 8.69 4.33
N PRO A 206 -30.56 10.02 4.48
CA PRO A 206 -31.63 11.00 4.24
C PRO A 206 -32.10 10.99 2.78
N ALA A 207 -33.40 10.95 2.56
CA ALA A 207 -34.06 10.81 1.24
C ALA A 207 -33.73 11.90 0.20
N LYS A 208 -32.99 12.97 0.54
CA LYS A 208 -32.69 14.10 -0.36
C LYS A 208 -31.47 13.94 -1.27
N HIS A 209 -30.77 12.81 -1.22
CA HIS A 209 -29.68 12.48 -2.16
C HIS A 209 -29.92 11.20 -2.99
N ARG A 210 -31.18 10.88 -3.32
CA ARG A 210 -31.49 9.92 -4.39
C ARG A 210 -31.28 10.56 -5.77
N GLN A 211 -30.03 10.71 -6.21
CA GLN A 211 -29.74 10.60 -7.64
C GLN A 211 -29.61 9.12 -7.99
N GLN A 212 -30.25 8.74 -9.08
CA GLN A 212 -30.61 7.38 -9.46
C GLN A 212 -29.40 6.42 -9.56
N LEU A 213 -29.27 5.50 -8.60
CA LEU A 213 -28.67 4.19 -8.84
C LEU A 213 -29.78 3.26 -9.36
N SER A 214 -30.11 3.42 -10.64
CA SER A 214 -30.95 2.48 -11.38
C SER A 214 -30.09 1.27 -11.75
N LEU A 215 -30.26 0.17 -11.02
CA LEU A 215 -29.90 -1.17 -11.50
C LEU A 215 -30.84 -1.52 -12.66
N LYS A 216 -30.41 -1.20 -13.89
CA LYS A 216 -30.98 -1.78 -15.11
C LYS A 216 -30.25 -3.08 -15.38
N THR A 217 -30.84 -4.19 -14.97
CA THR A 217 -30.56 -5.52 -15.51
C THR A 217 -31.20 -5.59 -16.90
N THR A 218 -30.45 -5.25 -17.94
CA THR A 218 -30.79 -5.64 -19.31
C THR A 218 -30.01 -6.91 -19.65
N LEU A 219 -30.70 -8.04 -19.57
CA LEU A 219 -30.38 -9.21 -20.37
C LEU A 219 -30.69 -8.85 -21.82
N THR A 220 -29.65 -8.72 -22.64
CA THR A 220 -29.78 -8.78 -24.10
C THR A 220 -29.04 -10.00 -24.59
N ASP A 221 -29.85 -10.88 -25.16
CA ASP A 221 -29.49 -12.10 -25.85
C ASP A 221 -28.90 -11.79 -27.24
N SER A 222 -28.09 -12.72 -27.72
CA SER A 222 -27.80 -13.03 -29.12
C SER A 222 -26.95 -12.10 -30.03
N SER A 223 -25.92 -12.72 -30.62
CA SER A 223 -25.24 -12.42 -31.89
C SER A 223 -24.24 -11.25 -31.94
N CYS A 224 -22.98 -11.55 -31.60
CA CYS A 224 -21.84 -10.73 -32.03
C CYS A 224 -21.42 -11.15 -33.44
N GLY A 225 -21.95 -10.47 -34.45
CA GLY A 225 -21.40 -10.48 -35.80
C GLY A 225 -20.15 -9.61 -35.83
N TYR A 226 -18.97 -10.21 -36.02
CA TYR A 226 -17.74 -9.47 -36.30
C TYR A 226 -17.87 -8.79 -37.66
N SER A 227 -18.27 -7.53 -37.66
CA SER A 227 -18.09 -6.65 -38.81
C SER A 227 -16.66 -6.15 -38.77
N ILE A 228 -15.79 -6.72 -39.62
CA ILE A 228 -14.47 -6.16 -39.90
C ILE A 228 -14.72 -4.84 -40.63
N ILE A 229 -14.72 -3.72 -39.89
CA ILE A 229 -14.70 -2.39 -40.47
C ILE A 229 -13.32 -2.22 -41.10
N ALA A 230 -13.23 -2.41 -42.41
CA ALA A 230 -12.06 -2.04 -43.18
C ALA A 230 -11.91 -0.51 -43.10
N MET A 231 -11.07 -0.04 -42.17
CA MET A 231 -10.70 1.37 -42.09
C MET A 231 -9.96 1.72 -43.38
N THR A 232 -10.56 2.59 -44.19
CA THR A 232 -9.94 3.12 -45.41
C THR A 232 -8.64 3.84 -45.06
N HIS A 233 -7.60 3.65 -45.88
CA HIS A 233 -6.24 4.17 -45.65
C HIS A 233 -6.19 5.68 -45.29
N ASP A 234 -7.12 6.51 -45.78
CA ASP A 234 -7.17 7.95 -45.48
C ASP A 234 -7.46 8.29 -44.02
N SER A 235 -8.23 7.45 -43.30
CA SER A 235 -8.54 7.72 -41.88
C SER A 235 -7.33 7.48 -40.97
N THR A 236 -6.40 6.62 -41.39
CA THR A 236 -5.19 6.31 -40.62
C THR A 236 -4.17 7.44 -40.66
N ALA A 237 -4.08 8.15 -41.80
CA ALA A 237 -3.17 9.28 -41.97
C ALA A 237 -3.59 10.49 -41.12
N SER A 238 -4.89 10.78 -41.04
CA SER A 238 -5.43 11.85 -40.18
C SER A 238 -5.17 11.55 -38.69
N LEU A 239 -5.42 10.30 -38.25
CA LEU A 239 -5.16 9.88 -36.88
C LEU A 239 -3.68 9.97 -36.50
N LEU A 240 -2.78 9.58 -37.41
CA LEU A 240 -1.33 9.71 -37.20
C LEU A 240 -0.94 11.19 -37.07
N SER A 241 -1.42 12.05 -37.96
CA SER A 241 -1.19 13.50 -37.88
C SER A 241 -1.61 14.10 -36.53
N ASP A 242 -2.81 13.74 -36.05
CA ASP A 242 -3.32 14.22 -34.76
C ASP A 242 -2.48 13.71 -33.59
N LEU A 243 -2.07 12.43 -33.62
CA LEU A 243 -1.20 11.85 -32.58
C LEU A 243 0.18 12.53 -32.53
N THR A 244 0.76 12.85 -33.70
CA THR A 244 2.05 13.56 -33.76
C THR A 244 1.91 14.98 -33.21
N SER A 245 0.81 15.67 -33.51
CA SER A 245 0.56 17.02 -32.98
C SER A 245 0.40 17.04 -31.45
N ILE A 246 -0.26 16.02 -30.89
CA ILE A 246 -0.42 15.86 -29.44
C ILE A 246 0.91 15.53 -28.78
N ALA A 247 1.72 14.65 -29.38
CA ALA A 247 3.05 14.32 -28.87
C ALA A 247 3.95 15.56 -28.83
N LEU A 248 4.01 16.32 -29.93
CA LEU A 248 4.82 17.54 -30.03
C LEU A 248 4.37 18.62 -29.03
N ARG A 249 3.05 18.77 -28.84
CA ARG A 249 2.51 19.68 -27.83
C ARG A 249 2.84 19.22 -26.40
N ASN A 250 2.75 17.93 -26.10
CA ASN A 250 3.08 17.40 -24.79
C ASN A 250 4.57 17.55 -24.48
N GLU A 251 5.42 17.34 -25.48
CA GLU A 251 6.86 17.62 -25.39
C GLU A 251 7.08 19.10 -25.03
N GLN A 252 6.47 20.02 -25.79
CA GLN A 252 6.58 21.48 -25.56
C GLN A 252 5.98 22.00 -24.24
N MET A 253 5.05 21.27 -23.61
CA MET A 253 4.38 21.72 -22.39
C MET A 253 4.84 20.98 -21.13
N SER A 254 5.51 19.84 -21.26
CA SER A 254 5.97 19.05 -20.12
C SER A 254 7.47 19.23 -19.93
N PRO A 255 7.93 19.90 -18.86
CA PRO A 255 9.36 20.06 -18.59
C PRO A 255 10.09 18.73 -18.44
N LEU A 256 9.37 17.68 -18.03
CA LEU A 256 9.90 16.32 -17.96
C LEU A 256 10.11 15.71 -19.35
N LEU A 257 9.18 15.92 -20.30
CA LEU A 257 9.30 15.38 -21.66
C LEU A 257 10.32 16.12 -22.53
N HIS A 258 10.68 17.36 -22.17
CA HIS A 258 11.79 18.08 -22.79
C HIS A 258 13.18 17.55 -22.43
N LEU A 259 13.30 16.82 -21.33
CA LEU A 259 14.59 16.24 -20.96
C LEU A 259 14.95 15.16 -21.98
N PRO A 260 16.23 15.02 -22.36
CA PRO A 260 16.71 13.85 -23.10
C PRO A 260 16.24 12.56 -22.43
N SER A 261 15.95 11.53 -23.23
CA SER A 261 15.44 10.24 -22.76
C SER A 261 16.30 9.61 -21.68
N GLU A 262 17.61 9.83 -21.72
CA GLU A 262 18.59 9.34 -20.75
C GLU A 262 18.34 9.95 -19.37
N LEU A 263 18.10 11.26 -19.29
CA LEU A 263 17.81 11.94 -18.04
C LEU A 263 16.43 11.56 -17.50
N ARG A 264 15.44 11.36 -18.38
CA ARG A 264 14.13 10.87 -17.97
C ARG A 264 14.25 9.48 -17.36
N ASN A 265 14.97 8.57 -18.02
CA ASN A 265 15.20 7.22 -17.52
C ASN A 265 15.94 7.24 -16.17
N ALA A 266 16.95 8.09 -15.99
CA ALA A 266 17.65 8.23 -14.71
C ALA A 266 16.72 8.74 -13.59
N ILE A 267 15.85 9.71 -13.89
CA ILE A 267 14.83 10.19 -12.94
C ILE A 267 13.83 9.07 -12.62
N PHE A 268 13.41 8.31 -13.63
CA PHE A 268 12.49 7.20 -13.46
C PHE A 268 13.11 6.10 -12.62
N GLU A 269 14.34 5.71 -12.90
CA GLU A 269 15.09 4.75 -12.11
C GLU A 269 15.18 5.19 -10.64
N TYR A 270 15.55 6.44 -10.39
CA TYR A 270 15.60 6.98 -9.04
C TYR A 270 14.24 6.99 -8.34
N THR A 271 13.16 7.29 -9.06
CA THR A 271 11.81 7.40 -8.47
C THR A 271 11.08 6.06 -8.36
N LEU A 272 11.44 5.07 -9.18
CA LEU A 272 10.76 3.78 -9.30
C LEU A 272 11.45 2.63 -8.61
N THR A 273 12.72 2.79 -8.24
CA THR A 273 13.43 1.78 -7.47
C THR A 273 12.89 1.80 -6.05
N ALA A 274 11.87 0.99 -5.79
CA ALA A 274 11.45 0.68 -4.44
C ALA A 274 12.46 -0.29 -3.78
N GLY A 275 13.25 -1.00 -4.57
CA GLY A 275 14.12 -2.07 -4.08
C GLY A 275 13.35 -3.39 -4.08
N CYS A 276 12.29 -3.49 -3.28
CA CYS A 276 11.49 -4.70 -3.13
C CYS A 276 9.97 -4.47 -3.33
N ILE A 277 9.30 -5.39 -4.04
CA ILE A 277 7.85 -5.40 -4.17
C ILE A 277 7.34 -6.76 -3.69
N THR A 278 6.76 -6.78 -2.50
CA THR A 278 6.16 -7.97 -1.91
C THR A 278 4.81 -8.27 -2.55
N VAL A 279 4.67 -9.48 -3.06
CA VAL A 279 3.45 -9.98 -3.68
C VAL A 279 2.78 -10.93 -2.70
N ASP A 280 1.55 -10.58 -2.30
CA ASP A 280 0.70 -11.44 -1.48
C ASP A 280 -0.52 -11.84 -2.30
N VAL A 281 -0.54 -13.10 -2.75
CA VAL A 281 -1.71 -13.65 -3.43
C VAL A 281 -2.67 -14.12 -2.35
N GLY A 282 -3.55 -13.23 -1.93
CA GLY A 282 -4.55 -13.56 -0.93
C GLY A 282 -5.49 -14.64 -1.44
N THR A 283 -5.26 -15.89 -1.03
CA THR A 283 -6.24 -16.98 -1.14
C THR A 283 -7.37 -16.70 -0.16
N LYS A 284 -8.31 -15.83 -0.54
CA LYS A 284 -9.56 -15.72 0.21
C LYS A 284 -10.26 -17.06 0.13
N PHE A 285 -10.35 -17.77 1.26
CA PHE A 285 -11.02 -19.06 1.44
C PHE A 285 -12.55 -19.06 1.17
N TYR A 286 -13.08 -18.17 0.33
CA TYR A 286 -14.51 -18.04 0.08
C TYR A 286 -14.82 -17.89 -1.42
N THR A 287 -15.41 -18.97 -1.96
CA THR A 287 -16.11 -19.08 -3.26
C THR A 287 -15.28 -18.86 -4.52
N ALA A 288 -15.33 -19.84 -5.43
CA ALA A 288 -14.46 -20.10 -6.57
C ALA A 288 -14.41 -19.04 -7.71
N ALA A 289 -14.72 -17.76 -7.46
CA ALA A 289 -14.98 -16.82 -8.56
C ALA A 289 -13.88 -15.77 -8.84
N THR A 290 -13.03 -15.38 -7.90
CA THR A 290 -12.02 -14.32 -8.17
C THR A 290 -10.76 -14.47 -7.31
N ARG A 291 -9.64 -14.87 -7.92
CA ARG A 291 -8.30 -14.72 -7.32
C ARG A 291 -7.91 -13.23 -7.35
N HIS A 292 -7.43 -12.69 -6.23
CA HIS A 292 -6.96 -11.31 -6.14
C HIS A 292 -5.49 -11.31 -5.73
N VAL A 293 -4.63 -10.77 -6.60
CA VAL A 293 -3.22 -10.53 -6.27
C VAL A 293 -3.10 -9.15 -5.66
N ARG A 294 -2.54 -9.07 -4.44
CA ARG A 294 -2.22 -7.81 -3.79
C ARG A 294 -0.72 -7.59 -3.90
N PHE A 295 -0.35 -6.41 -4.35
CA PHE A 295 1.03 -5.96 -4.39
C PHE A 295 1.25 -4.94 -3.27
N GLN A 296 2.28 -5.19 -2.46
CA GLN A 296 2.79 -4.32 -1.42
C GLN A 296 4.20 -3.89 -1.81
N VAL A 297 4.46 -2.58 -1.81
CA VAL A 297 5.77 -2.03 -2.17
C VAL A 297 6.55 -1.76 -0.89
N GLU A 298 7.72 -2.38 -0.75
CA GLU A 298 8.62 -2.28 0.40
C GLU A 298 9.89 -1.53 -0.01
N TYR A 299 10.32 -0.53 0.78
CA TYR A 299 11.50 0.28 0.45
C TYR A 299 12.74 -0.22 1.21
N ASP A 300 13.83 -0.54 0.51
CA ASP A 300 15.10 -1.04 1.09
C ASP A 300 15.93 0.02 1.87
N LEU A 301 15.29 1.07 2.38
CA LEU A 301 15.94 1.97 3.34
C LEU A 301 16.05 1.23 4.68
N TRP A 302 17.28 0.91 5.08
CA TRP A 302 17.66 0.13 6.28
C TRP A 302 16.99 0.65 7.57
N VAL A 303 15.76 0.22 7.85
CA VAL A 303 15.11 0.15 9.17
C VAL A 303 14.08 -0.99 9.09
N ASP A 304 14.14 -1.92 10.05
CA ASP A 304 13.29 -3.11 10.11
C ASP A 304 11.83 -2.77 10.47
N GLN A 305 10.98 -2.44 9.49
CA GLN A 305 9.55 -2.82 9.40
C GLN A 305 8.87 -2.28 8.11
N LEU A 306 7.90 -3.07 7.65
CA LEU A 306 7.39 -3.14 6.28
C LEU A 306 6.48 -1.96 5.90
N CYS A 307 6.92 -1.10 4.98
CA CYS A 307 6.04 -0.16 4.29
C CYS A 307 5.08 -0.92 3.35
N THR A 308 3.78 -0.61 3.37
CA THR A 308 2.82 -1.13 2.39
C THR A 308 2.33 -0.03 1.44
N GLY A 309 3.20 0.40 0.52
CA GLY A 309 2.77 1.26 -0.58
C GLY A 309 1.85 0.50 -1.54
N ARG A 310 0.73 1.11 -1.97
CA ARG A 310 -0.09 0.52 -3.05
C ARG A 310 0.75 0.55 -4.33
N PHE A 311 1.07 -0.60 -4.92
CA PHE A 311 1.68 -0.72 -6.27
C PHE A 311 0.97 0.12 -7.34
N THR A 312 -0.31 0.40 -7.15
CA THR A 312 -1.07 1.35 -7.97
C THR A 312 -0.42 2.73 -8.02
N ALA A 313 0.17 3.22 -6.92
CA ALA A 313 0.88 4.51 -6.86
C ALA A 313 2.12 4.51 -7.76
N LEU A 314 2.89 3.42 -7.82
CA LEU A 314 4.01 3.28 -8.78
C LEU A 314 3.52 3.29 -10.24
N LEU A 315 2.30 2.82 -10.49
CA LEU A 315 1.70 2.82 -11.82
C LEU A 315 0.91 4.10 -12.13
N CYS A 316 0.59 4.95 -11.15
CA CYS A 316 -0.18 6.18 -11.36
C CYS A 316 0.45 7.12 -12.40
N PRO A 317 1.78 7.34 -12.43
CA PRO A 317 2.41 8.17 -13.46
C PRO A 317 2.15 7.65 -14.88
N THR A 318 1.98 6.33 -15.04
CA THR A 318 1.65 5.70 -16.34
C THR A 318 0.23 6.02 -16.83
N GLN A 319 -0.61 6.62 -16.00
CA GLN A 319 -1.97 7.02 -16.37
C GLN A 319 -2.04 8.45 -16.92
N VAL A 320 -0.97 9.25 -16.74
CA VAL A 320 -0.97 10.69 -17.06
C VAL A 320 -0.85 10.94 -18.55
N CYS A 321 0.08 10.26 -19.24
CA CYS A 321 0.18 10.34 -20.70
C CYS A 321 0.69 9.04 -21.31
N ARG A 322 0.38 8.83 -22.60
CA ARG A 322 0.74 7.61 -23.33
C ARG A 322 2.26 7.43 -23.45
N GLN A 323 3.02 8.52 -23.60
CA GLN A 323 4.47 8.45 -23.69
C GLN A 323 5.10 8.00 -22.37
N LEU A 324 4.74 8.62 -21.25
CA LEU A 324 5.14 8.16 -19.92
C LEU A 324 4.69 6.73 -19.69
N ARG A 325 3.49 6.33 -20.10
CA ARG A 325 3.06 4.93 -19.99
C ARG A 325 3.99 3.96 -20.70
N LEU A 326 4.51 4.31 -21.87
CA LEU A 326 5.39 3.45 -22.67
C LEU A 326 6.82 3.42 -22.10
N GLU A 327 7.34 4.57 -21.65
CA GLU A 327 8.70 4.67 -21.09
C GLU A 327 8.77 4.15 -19.64
N TYR A 328 7.77 4.46 -18.82
CA TYR A 328 7.79 4.27 -17.36
C TYR A 328 7.32 2.87 -16.93
N ARG A 329 6.30 2.33 -17.61
CA ARG A 329 5.69 1.05 -17.19
C ARG A 329 6.68 -0.12 -17.22
N PRO A 330 7.58 -0.27 -18.21
CA PRO A 330 8.55 -1.35 -18.21
C PRO A 330 9.53 -1.27 -17.04
N LEU A 331 9.93 -0.05 -16.67
CA LEU A 331 10.92 0.19 -15.62
C LEU A 331 10.43 -0.29 -14.24
N VAL A 332 9.12 -0.18 -13.95
CA VAL A 332 8.55 -0.68 -12.69
C VAL A 332 8.81 -2.18 -12.51
N TYR A 333 8.72 -2.97 -13.58
CA TYR A 333 8.94 -4.41 -13.52
C TYR A 333 10.43 -4.78 -13.63
N ALA A 334 11.20 -4.02 -14.42
CA ALA A 334 12.60 -4.32 -14.68
C ALA A 334 13.55 -3.92 -13.54
N LEU A 335 13.23 -2.86 -12.79
CA LEU A 335 14.12 -2.30 -11.78
C LEU A 335 13.84 -2.79 -10.35
N ASN A 336 12.71 -3.46 -10.12
CA ASN A 336 12.30 -3.88 -8.78
C ASN A 336 12.45 -5.39 -8.58
N THR A 337 12.83 -5.78 -7.37
CA THR A 337 12.86 -7.18 -6.96
C THR A 337 11.48 -7.60 -6.46
N PHE A 338 10.84 -8.58 -7.09
CA PHE A 338 9.54 -9.07 -6.63
C PHE A 338 9.72 -10.14 -5.56
N ILE A 339 9.27 -9.87 -4.33
CA ILE A 339 9.28 -10.85 -3.23
C ILE A 339 7.99 -11.66 -3.32
N VAL A 340 8.09 -12.93 -3.72
CA VAL A 340 6.93 -13.81 -3.94
C VAL A 340 7.09 -15.08 -3.13
N LYS A 341 6.10 -15.42 -2.30
CA LYS A 341 6.10 -16.70 -1.59
C LYS A 341 6.05 -17.84 -2.61
N LEU A 342 6.73 -18.95 -2.32
CA LEU A 342 6.78 -20.08 -3.26
C LEU A 342 5.39 -20.60 -3.66
N VAL A 343 4.45 -20.61 -2.71
CA VAL A 343 3.06 -21.05 -2.91
C VAL A 343 2.24 -20.10 -3.79
N ASP A 344 2.68 -18.86 -3.96
CA ASP A 344 2.00 -17.79 -4.69
C ASP A 344 2.63 -17.54 -6.07
N LEU A 345 3.72 -18.26 -6.39
CA LEU A 345 4.55 -17.98 -7.56
C LEU A 345 3.82 -18.23 -8.88
N GLU A 346 3.12 -19.34 -9.00
CA GLU A 346 2.32 -19.65 -10.19
C GLU A 346 1.22 -18.61 -10.42
N ASP A 347 0.45 -18.28 -9.37
CA ASP A 347 -0.62 -17.28 -9.43
C ASP A 347 -0.09 -15.87 -9.78
N PHE A 348 1.06 -15.48 -9.21
CA PHE A 348 1.71 -14.21 -9.56
C PHE A 348 2.03 -14.16 -11.06
N VAL A 349 2.66 -15.21 -11.59
CA VAL A 349 3.02 -15.29 -13.00
C VAL A 349 1.77 -15.34 -13.89
N GLU A 350 0.71 -16.03 -13.48
CA GLU A 350 -0.55 -16.13 -14.22
C GLU A 350 -1.21 -14.76 -14.38
N VAL A 351 -1.28 -13.99 -13.29
CA VAL A 351 -1.98 -12.70 -13.22
C VAL A 351 -1.18 -11.55 -13.83
N LEU A 352 0.14 -11.70 -14.01
CA LEU A 352 0.94 -10.70 -14.71
C LEU A 352 0.43 -10.49 -16.15
N PRO A 353 0.23 -9.22 -16.59
CA PRO A 353 -0.04 -8.93 -17.99
C PRO A 353 1.05 -9.49 -18.89
N TYR A 354 0.69 -9.96 -20.10
CA TYR A 354 1.62 -10.60 -21.04
C TYR A 354 2.91 -9.79 -21.25
N HIS A 355 2.79 -8.48 -21.46
CA HIS A 355 3.96 -7.60 -21.65
C HIS A 355 4.82 -7.44 -20.40
N ALA A 356 4.24 -7.56 -19.20
CA ALA A 356 4.98 -7.45 -17.94
C ALA A 356 5.79 -8.72 -17.64
N LYS A 357 5.35 -9.90 -18.11
CA LYS A 357 6.09 -11.16 -17.92
C LYS A 357 7.49 -11.10 -18.54
N GLY A 358 7.62 -10.44 -19.69
CA GLY A 358 8.92 -10.19 -20.34
C GLY A 358 9.69 -8.99 -19.77
N MET A 359 9.31 -8.44 -18.62
CA MET A 359 10.00 -7.29 -18.01
C MET A 359 10.49 -7.58 -16.60
N VAL A 360 10.01 -8.64 -15.93
CA VAL A 360 10.48 -9.00 -14.59
C VAL A 360 11.88 -9.60 -14.68
N SER A 361 12.87 -8.90 -14.11
CA SER A 361 14.28 -9.30 -14.13
C SER A 361 14.69 -10.11 -12.90
N THR A 362 14.14 -9.76 -11.73
CA THR A 362 14.57 -10.31 -10.43
C THR A 362 13.37 -10.73 -9.58
N ILE A 363 13.41 -11.98 -9.11
CA ILE A 363 12.44 -12.51 -8.13
C ILE A 363 13.19 -12.95 -6.87
N LYS A 364 12.62 -12.64 -5.71
CA LYS A 364 13.07 -13.10 -4.42
C LYS A 364 12.01 -14.02 -3.80
N ILE A 365 12.40 -15.22 -3.39
CA ILE A 365 11.52 -16.23 -2.80
C ILE A 365 11.92 -16.45 -1.35
N PRO A 366 11.16 -15.93 -0.37
CA PRO A 366 11.42 -16.22 1.03
C PRO A 366 10.99 -17.65 1.36
N ILE A 367 11.92 -18.46 1.84
CA ILE A 367 11.70 -19.81 2.32
C ILE A 367 11.51 -19.78 3.84
N ILE A 368 10.30 -20.13 4.27
CA ILE A 368 9.96 -20.37 5.68
C ILE A 368 10.03 -21.88 5.92
N GLU A 369 10.96 -22.33 6.78
CA GLU A 369 11.32 -23.75 6.97
C GLU A 369 10.16 -24.66 7.36
N HIS A 370 9.08 -24.11 7.93
CA HIS A 370 7.96 -24.90 8.43
C HIS A 370 7.04 -25.48 7.34
N ASN A 371 7.20 -25.08 6.07
CA ASN A 371 6.40 -25.62 4.96
C ASN A 371 7.04 -26.83 4.25
N TYR A 372 8.21 -27.31 4.69
CA TYR A 372 8.91 -28.49 4.14
C TYR A 372 8.35 -29.83 4.65
N MET A 373 7.04 -29.96 4.76
CA MET A 373 6.41 -31.27 5.02
C MET A 373 6.22 -32.00 3.68
N GLY A 374 7.34 -32.47 3.12
CA GLY A 374 7.41 -33.32 1.93
C GLY A 374 7.65 -32.55 0.63
N ALA A 375 8.91 -32.54 0.19
CA ALA A 375 9.31 -32.14 -1.17
C ALA A 375 8.49 -32.95 -2.19
N GLY A 376 7.46 -32.34 -2.75
CA GLY A 376 6.46 -32.98 -3.59
C GLY A 376 6.32 -32.26 -4.94
N SER A 377 5.53 -32.85 -5.83
CA SER A 377 5.20 -32.35 -7.18
C SER A 377 4.78 -30.87 -7.27
N TRP A 378 4.34 -30.27 -6.17
CA TRP A 378 3.89 -28.88 -6.10
C TRP A 378 5.04 -27.86 -6.22
N GLU A 379 6.26 -28.19 -5.77
CA GLU A 379 7.44 -27.32 -5.94
C GLU A 379 7.85 -27.24 -7.42
N VAL A 380 7.76 -28.37 -8.12
CA VAL A 380 8.05 -28.48 -9.54
C VAL A 380 7.09 -27.63 -10.38
N ALA A 381 5.79 -27.68 -10.07
CA ALA A 381 4.79 -26.86 -10.76
C ALA A 381 5.05 -25.36 -10.58
N ASN A 382 5.37 -24.92 -9.36
CA ASN A 382 5.65 -23.51 -9.08
C ASN A 382 6.90 -23.00 -9.79
N PHE A 383 8.00 -23.76 -9.78
CA PHE A 383 9.21 -23.35 -10.51
C PHE A 383 9.04 -23.42 -12.03
N ALA A 384 8.20 -24.32 -12.54
CA ALA A 384 7.87 -24.34 -13.97
C ALA A 384 7.15 -23.07 -14.42
N ALA A 385 6.48 -22.33 -13.53
CA ALA A 385 5.88 -21.04 -13.87
C ALA A 385 6.93 -19.99 -14.27
N LEU A 386 8.16 -20.06 -13.73
CA LEU A 386 9.23 -19.10 -14.03
C LEU A 386 9.61 -19.07 -15.53
N ARG A 387 9.38 -20.16 -16.28
CA ARG A 387 9.61 -20.21 -17.73
C ARG A 387 8.80 -19.19 -18.53
N HIS A 388 7.73 -18.65 -17.93
CA HIS A 388 6.89 -17.64 -18.56
C HIS A 388 7.46 -16.23 -18.38
N LEU A 389 8.50 -16.05 -17.57
CA LEU A 389 9.18 -14.78 -17.34
C LEU A 389 10.44 -14.70 -18.20
N GLN A 390 10.27 -14.26 -19.44
CA GLN A 390 11.30 -14.35 -20.50
C GLN A 390 12.56 -13.54 -20.20
N SER A 391 12.45 -12.49 -19.40
CA SER A 391 13.56 -11.60 -19.02
C SER A 391 14.03 -11.82 -17.60
N LEU A 392 13.62 -12.93 -16.96
CA LEU A 392 14.09 -13.27 -15.63
C LEU A 392 15.57 -13.61 -15.72
N GLU A 393 16.40 -12.81 -15.06
CA GLU A 393 17.86 -12.98 -15.02
C GLU A 393 18.27 -13.60 -13.69
N LYS A 394 17.57 -13.24 -12.61
CA LYS A 394 17.99 -13.52 -11.25
C LYS A 394 16.86 -14.05 -10.37
N VAL A 395 17.13 -15.14 -9.65
CA VAL A 395 16.26 -15.68 -8.61
C VAL A 395 17.02 -15.74 -7.28
N VAL A 396 16.57 -14.97 -6.30
CA VAL A 396 17.14 -14.93 -4.95
C VAL A 396 16.27 -15.77 -4.02
N ILE A 397 16.81 -16.84 -3.47
CA ILE A 397 16.14 -17.62 -2.44
C ILE A 397 16.63 -17.13 -1.08
N GLU A 398 15.77 -16.50 -0.30
CA GLU A 398 16.12 -16.04 1.04
C GLU A 398 15.60 -17.01 2.08
N ARG A 399 16.49 -17.59 2.89
CA ARG A 399 16.09 -18.48 3.99
C ARG A 399 15.89 -17.66 5.25
N THR A 400 14.64 -17.58 5.71
CA THR A 400 14.24 -16.88 6.94
C THR A 400 14.06 -17.89 8.06
N SER A 401 15.16 -18.46 8.56
CA SER A 401 15.11 -19.23 9.80
C SER A 401 15.98 -18.59 10.88
N PRO A 402 15.38 -18.14 12.00
CA PRO A 402 16.13 -17.74 13.17
C PRO A 402 16.65 -18.94 13.98
N ILE A 403 16.19 -20.16 13.67
CA ILE A 403 16.55 -21.36 14.43
C ILE A 403 17.61 -22.09 13.62
N GLY A 404 18.86 -21.77 13.91
CA GLY A 404 20.02 -22.39 13.27
C GLY A 404 19.83 -23.89 13.14
N CYS A 405 19.69 -24.37 11.92
CA CYS A 405 19.66 -25.79 11.66
C CYS A 405 20.99 -26.36 12.17
N ILE A 406 20.93 -27.11 13.27
CA ILE A 406 22.12 -27.54 14.05
C ILE A 406 23.06 -28.43 13.21
N CYS A 407 22.57 -28.96 12.08
CA CYS A 407 23.34 -29.73 11.13
C CYS A 407 23.62 -28.89 9.86
N GLY A 408 24.68 -28.07 9.87
CA GLY A 408 25.10 -27.27 8.70
C GLY A 408 25.30 -28.06 7.39
N VAL A 409 25.37 -29.39 7.45
CA VAL A 409 25.50 -30.31 6.30
C VAL A 409 24.17 -30.57 5.56
N CYS A 410 23.02 -30.56 6.25
CA CYS A 410 21.73 -30.78 5.58
C CYS A 410 21.32 -29.56 4.75
N CYS A 411 21.62 -28.35 5.24
CA CYS A 411 21.29 -27.11 4.55
C CYS A 411 21.95 -26.97 3.17
N GLU A 412 23.20 -27.39 3.01
CA GLU A 412 23.92 -27.18 1.74
C GLU A 412 23.42 -28.09 0.62
N LYS A 413 23.02 -29.32 0.95
CA LYS A 413 22.42 -30.24 -0.04
C LYS A 413 21.06 -29.73 -0.53
N ASP A 414 20.25 -29.21 0.37
CA ASP A 414 18.95 -28.63 0.04
C ASP A 414 19.10 -27.37 -0.83
N LYS A 415 20.11 -26.53 -0.54
CA LYS A 415 20.47 -25.37 -1.37
C LYS A 415 20.82 -25.78 -2.80
N ILE A 416 21.73 -26.74 -2.95
CA ILE A 416 22.16 -27.24 -4.26
C ILE A 416 20.97 -27.89 -5.00
N GLN A 417 20.11 -28.63 -4.29
CA GLN A 417 18.95 -29.27 -4.89
C GLN A 417 17.90 -28.25 -5.36
N ALA A 418 17.59 -27.24 -4.56
CA ALA A 418 16.67 -26.16 -4.94
C ALA A 418 17.20 -25.39 -6.16
N ALA A 419 18.49 -25.04 -6.17
CA ALA A 419 19.10 -24.37 -7.32
C ALA A 419 19.05 -25.23 -8.59
N ARG A 420 19.31 -26.55 -8.47
CA ARG A 420 19.20 -27.49 -9.59
C ARG A 420 17.76 -27.60 -10.12
N LEU A 421 16.77 -27.68 -9.23
CA LEU A 421 15.35 -27.74 -9.61
C LEU A 421 14.92 -26.47 -10.33
N ILE A 422 15.29 -25.29 -9.82
CA ILE A 422 14.96 -24.01 -10.46
C ILE A 422 15.58 -23.94 -11.86
N LYS A 423 16.88 -24.23 -12.00
CA LYS A 423 17.55 -24.21 -13.31
C LYS A 423 16.94 -25.22 -14.28
N HIS A 424 16.61 -26.41 -13.80
CA HIS A 424 16.01 -27.45 -14.63
C HIS A 424 14.61 -27.08 -15.13
N HIS A 425 13.76 -26.50 -14.28
CA HIS A 425 12.36 -26.23 -14.61
C HIS A 425 12.12 -24.86 -15.25
N ALA A 426 12.95 -23.85 -14.96
CA ALA A 426 12.83 -22.55 -15.61
C ALA A 426 13.25 -22.60 -17.08
N GLY A 427 14.14 -23.52 -17.47
CA GLY A 427 14.59 -23.68 -18.86
C GLY A 427 15.45 -22.53 -19.39
N VAL A 428 15.96 -21.67 -18.49
CA VAL A 428 16.78 -20.50 -18.79
C VAL A 428 18.01 -20.53 -17.88
N ASP A 429 19.15 -20.01 -18.35
CA ASP A 429 20.35 -19.85 -17.53
C ASP A 429 20.14 -18.73 -16.51
N LEU A 430 19.56 -19.09 -15.36
CA LEU A 430 19.27 -18.18 -14.26
C LEU A 430 20.44 -18.08 -13.29
N ASP A 431 20.76 -16.86 -12.86
CA ASP A 431 21.56 -16.63 -11.66
C ASP A 431 20.70 -16.93 -10.42
N VAL A 432 20.93 -18.09 -9.82
CA VAL A 432 20.23 -18.51 -8.60
C VAL A 432 21.12 -18.25 -7.39
N GLN A 433 20.77 -17.23 -6.61
CA GLN A 433 21.48 -16.86 -5.40
C GLN A 433 20.72 -17.36 -4.17
N ILE A 434 21.38 -18.05 -3.25
CA ILE A 434 20.76 -18.50 -2.00
C ILE A 434 21.37 -17.74 -0.84
N VAL A 435 20.57 -16.91 -0.19
CA VAL A 435 20.99 -15.99 0.86
C VAL A 435 20.41 -16.45 2.20
N THR A 436 21.27 -16.64 3.20
CA THR A 436 20.84 -16.91 4.58
C THR A 436 20.72 -15.58 5.32
N LYS A 437 19.52 -15.22 5.82
CA LYS A 437 19.34 -13.96 6.55
C LYS A 437 20.08 -14.06 7.90
N GLY A 438 21.08 -13.22 8.13
CA GLY A 438 21.88 -13.19 9.38
C GLY A 438 23.33 -13.65 9.26
N GLU A 439 23.73 -14.27 8.15
CA GLU A 439 25.15 -14.43 7.82
C GLU A 439 25.63 -13.12 7.18
N GLN A 440 26.08 -12.15 8.00
CA GLN A 440 26.93 -11.10 7.46
C GLN A 440 28.08 -11.79 6.74
N THR A 441 28.22 -11.50 5.45
CA THR A 441 29.21 -12.07 4.53
C THR A 441 30.60 -12.05 5.14
N LYS A 442 30.99 -13.13 5.84
CA LYS A 442 32.39 -13.49 5.97
C LYS A 442 32.77 -14.02 4.59
N GLN A 443 33.42 -13.17 3.81
CA GLN A 443 34.08 -13.53 2.57
C GLN A 443 35.01 -14.71 2.89
N CYS A 444 34.61 -15.93 2.54
CA CYS A 444 35.48 -17.10 2.65
C CYS A 444 36.52 -17.01 1.52
N GLU A 445 37.59 -16.26 1.76
CA GLU A 445 38.83 -16.46 1.04
C GLU A 445 39.43 -17.81 1.47
N GLY A 446 39.64 -18.67 0.47
CA GLY A 446 40.62 -19.76 0.56
C GLY A 446 40.10 -21.08 1.08
N SER A 447 39.60 -21.92 0.17
CA SER A 447 39.83 -23.37 0.23
C SER A 447 39.79 -23.92 -1.19
N ARG A 448 40.99 -24.01 -1.81
CA ARG A 448 41.22 -24.88 -2.97
C ARG A 448 41.08 -26.33 -2.49
N LEU A 449 40.27 -27.12 -3.19
CA LEU A 449 40.47 -28.55 -3.34
C LEU A 449 41.32 -28.80 -4.58
#